data_AF-A0A3C7VYX4-F1
#
_entry.id   AF-A0A3C7VYX4-F1
#
_cell.length_a   1.000
_cell.length_b   1.000
_cell.length_c   1.000
_cell.angle_alpha   90.00
_cell.angle_beta   90.00
_cell.angle_gamma   90.00
#
_symmetry.space_group_name_H-M   'P 1'
#
loop_
_entity.id
_entity.type
_entity.pdbx_description
1 polymer ?
#
loop_
_entity_poly.entity_id
_entity_poly.type
_entity_poly.pdbx_seq_one_letter_code
_entity_poly.pdbx_strand_id
1 'polypeptide(L)'
;MEEPRDAVSEADFVEAWAANDYEVARVARVLNMSRGAVYRRVREMPGCRLAGDIPREELQAALEASAGDVAAAARTLCVSHAGLRARLRVAGERVAEDA
;
A
#
# COMPACT_ATOMS: atom_id res chain seq x y z
N MET A 1 2.88 -3.49 36.26
CA MET A 1 1.85 -3.43 35.22
C MET A 1 2.59 -3.16 33.92
N GLU A 2 2.74 -4.18 33.09
CA GLU A 2 3.36 -4.03 31.77
C GLU A 2 2.21 -3.82 30.79
N GLU A 3 2.02 -2.58 30.32
CA GLU A 3 1.09 -2.34 29.22
C GLU A 3 1.62 -3.07 27.99
N PRO A 4 0.80 -3.91 27.31
CA PRO A 4 1.26 -4.60 26.12
C PRO A 4 1.61 -3.55 25.06
N ARG A 5 2.88 -3.53 24.66
CA ARG A 5 3.47 -2.64 23.64
C ARG A 5 2.95 -2.90 22.21
N ASP A 6 1.78 -3.51 22.05
CA ASP A 6 1.06 -3.70 20.77
C ASP A 6 0.18 -2.49 20.40
N ALA A 7 0.50 -1.30 20.94
CA ALA A 7 -0.37 -0.13 21.04
C ALA A 7 -0.20 0.92 19.93
N VAL A 8 -0.01 0.51 18.67
CA VAL A 8 -0.15 1.48 17.56
C VAL A 8 -1.64 1.68 17.35
N SER A 9 -2.16 2.89 17.58
CA SER A 9 -3.58 3.18 17.36
C SER A 9 -3.94 3.06 15.87
N GLU A 10 -5.22 2.90 15.56
CA GLU A 10 -5.70 2.92 14.17
C GLU A 10 -5.32 4.23 13.47
N ALA A 11 -5.49 5.36 14.16
CA ALA A 11 -5.13 6.67 13.64
C ALA A 11 -3.63 6.77 13.31
N ASP A 12 -2.76 6.37 14.24
CA ASP A 12 -1.30 6.40 14.03
C ASP A 12 -0.88 5.49 12.88
N PHE A 13 -1.54 4.34 12.74
CA PHE A 13 -1.27 3.42 11.65
C PHE A 13 -1.68 4.01 10.31
N VAL A 14 -2.89 4.56 10.19
CA VAL A 14 -3.41 5.16 8.95
C VAL A 14 -2.58 6.40 8.55
N GLU A 15 -2.20 7.23 9.52
CA GLU A 15 -1.32 8.37 9.29
C GLU A 15 0.05 7.90 8.77
N ALA A 16 0.69 6.95 9.45
CA ALA A 16 1.95 6.39 9.00
C ALA A 16 1.83 5.69 7.65
N TRP A 17 0.70 5.03 7.37
CA TRP A 17 0.41 4.37 6.11
C TRP A 17 0.45 5.37 4.95
N ALA A 18 -0.29 6.48 5.07
CA ALA A 18 -0.33 7.54 4.07
C ALA A 18 1.00 8.31 3.98
N ALA A 19 1.62 8.65 5.11
CA ALA A 19 2.86 9.42 5.16
C ALA A 19 4.09 8.68 4.60
N ASN A 20 4.01 7.35 4.47
CA ASN A 20 5.10 6.50 3.99
C ASN A 20 4.81 5.87 2.63
N ASP A 21 4.02 6.53 1.78
CA ASP A 21 3.66 6.08 0.43
C ASP A 21 3.06 4.66 0.41
N TYR A 22 2.37 4.29 1.50
CA TYR A 22 1.72 2.98 1.65
C TYR A 22 2.71 1.79 1.58
N GLU A 23 4.01 2.03 1.81
CA GLU A 23 5.05 1.02 1.74
C GLU A 23 5.20 0.26 3.07
N VAL A 24 4.86 -1.03 3.06
CA VAL A 24 4.94 -1.92 4.22
C VAL A 24 6.30 -1.86 4.92
N ALA A 25 7.40 -1.83 4.16
CA ALA A 25 8.74 -1.79 4.72
C ALA A 25 9.09 -0.46 5.39
N ARG A 26 8.50 0.65 4.97
CA ARG A 26 8.70 1.98 5.57
C ARG A 26 7.83 2.11 6.83
N VAL A 27 6.55 1.74 6.73
CA VAL A 27 5.60 1.73 7.84
C VAL A 27 6.09 0.84 8.97
N ALA A 28 6.60 -0.36 8.66
CA ALA A 28 7.22 -1.25 9.63
C ALA A 28 8.38 -0.58 10.39
N ARG A 29 9.21 0.22 9.70
CA ARG A 29 10.35 0.90 10.32
C ARG A 29 9.92 2.04 11.22
N VAL A 30 9.01 2.91 10.75
CA VAL A 30 8.60 4.09 11.51
C VAL A 30 7.74 3.73 12.72
N LEU A 31 6.94 2.67 12.62
CA LEU A 31 6.11 2.17 13.73
C LEU A 31 6.82 1.12 14.59
N ASN A 32 8.09 0.80 14.30
CA ASN A 32 8.87 -0.26 14.96
C ASN A 32 8.12 -1.62 15.00
N MET A 33 7.42 -1.95 13.91
CA MET A 33 6.64 -3.17 13.73
C MET A 33 7.38 -4.15 12.82
N SER A 34 7.09 -5.45 12.95
CA SER A 34 7.49 -6.41 11.94
C SER A 34 6.66 -6.23 10.67
N ARG A 35 7.21 -6.55 9.49
CA ARG A 35 6.45 -6.52 8.22
C ARG A 35 5.20 -7.40 8.29
N GLY A 36 5.27 -8.55 8.96
CA GLY A 36 4.13 -9.45 9.17
C GLY A 36 3.03 -8.81 10.01
N ALA A 37 3.40 -8.05 11.06
CA ALA A 37 2.44 -7.30 11.86
C ALA A 37 1.77 -6.19 11.04
N VAL A 38 2.51 -5.47 10.18
CA VAL A 38 1.94 -4.49 9.26
C VAL A 38 0.96 -5.15 8.28
N TYR A 39 1.32 -6.27 7.65
CA TYR A 39 0.41 -7.01 6.75
C TYR A 39 -0.89 -7.45 7.45
N ARG A 40 -0.80 -7.89 8.70
CA ARG A 40 -1.98 -8.23 9.51
C ARG A 40 -2.83 -6.99 9.76
N ARG A 41 -2.22 -5.89 10.20
CA ARG A 41 -2.90 -4.62 10.48
C ARG A 41 -3.62 -4.07 9.25
N VAL A 42 -3.00 -4.11 8.07
CA VAL A 42 -3.62 -3.67 6.81
C VAL A 42 -4.93 -4.41 6.53
N ARG A 43 -5.03 -5.71 6.88
CA ARG A 43 -6.26 -6.49 6.69
C ARG A 43 -7.34 -6.19 7.73
N GLU A 44 -6.95 -5.70 8.90
CA GLU A 44 -7.85 -5.36 10.01
C GLU A 44 -8.35 -3.91 9.90
N MET A 45 -7.59 -3.03 9.25
CA MET A 45 -7.85 -1.58 9.19
C MET A 45 -8.76 -1.22 8.02
N PRO A 46 -9.91 -0.58 8.27
CA PRO A 46 -10.76 -0.07 7.19
C PRO A 46 -10.01 1.01 6.40
N GLY A 47 -10.02 0.89 5.07
CA GLY A 47 -9.36 1.84 4.16
C GLY A 47 -7.88 1.57 3.88
N CYS A 48 -7.24 0.65 4.61
CA CYS A 48 -5.91 0.15 4.25
C CYS A 48 -6.06 -1.08 3.35
N ARG A 49 -5.29 -1.14 2.26
CA ARG A 49 -5.32 -2.27 1.34
C ARG A 49 -3.98 -2.45 0.64
N LEU A 50 -3.66 -3.68 0.26
CA LEU A 50 -2.46 -3.95 -0.53
C LEU A 50 -2.78 -3.79 -2.01
N ALA A 51 -1.74 -3.51 -2.80
CA ALA A 51 -1.88 -3.51 -4.26
C ALA A 51 -2.44 -4.84 -4.79
N GLY A 52 -2.17 -5.97 -4.12
CA GLY A 52 -2.73 -7.29 -4.45
C GLY A 52 -4.23 -7.45 -4.18
N ASP A 53 -4.82 -6.61 -3.33
CA ASP A 53 -6.24 -6.68 -2.97
C ASP A 53 -7.11 -5.79 -3.88
N ILE A 54 -6.51 -4.90 -4.67
CA ILE A 54 -7.23 -4.03 -5.62
C ILE A 54 -7.87 -4.89 -6.72
N PRO A 55 -9.15 -4.73 -7.07
CA PRO A 55 -9.74 -5.38 -8.23
C PRO A 55 -9.06 -4.96 -9.54
N ARG A 56 -9.02 -5.83 -10.55
CA ARG A 56 -8.38 -5.49 -11.85
C ARG A 56 -9.05 -4.28 -12.50
N GLU A 57 -10.36 -4.19 -12.42
CA GLU A 57 -11.19 -3.11 -12.98
C GLU A 57 -10.86 -1.76 -12.34
N GLU A 58 -10.73 -1.71 -11.01
CA GLU A 58 -10.32 -0.49 -10.29
C GLU A 58 -8.87 -0.09 -10.63
N LEU A 59 -7.99 -1.08 -10.76
CA LEU A 59 -6.61 -0.86 -11.18
C LEU A 59 -6.53 -0.26 -12.59
N GLN A 60 -7.26 -0.84 -13.54
CA GLN A 60 -7.28 -0.35 -14.92
C GLN A 60 -7.82 1.08 -15.00
N ALA A 61 -8.92 1.37 -14.31
CA ALA A 61 -9.48 2.72 -14.24
C ALA A 61 -8.47 3.75 -13.66
N ALA A 62 -7.74 3.37 -12.61
CA ALA A 62 -6.72 4.24 -12.02
C ALA A 62 -5.53 4.47 -12.96
N LEU A 63 -5.08 3.43 -13.68
CA LEU A 63 -4.02 3.55 -14.68
C LEU A 63 -4.45 4.40 -15.87
N GLU A 64 -5.67 4.22 -16.39
CA GLU A 64 -6.24 5.03 -17.46
C GLU A 64 -6.35 6.50 -17.05
N ALA A 65 -6.88 6.77 -15.85
CA ALA A 65 -6.96 8.12 -15.30
C ALA A 65 -5.58 8.76 -15.09
N SER A 66 -4.55 7.95 -14.87
CA SER A 66 -3.16 8.38 -14.68
C SER A 66 -2.34 8.36 -15.98
N ALA A 67 -2.98 8.17 -17.14
CA ALA A 67 -2.31 8.05 -18.44
C ALA A 67 -1.17 7.00 -18.46
N GLY A 68 -1.30 5.93 -17.68
CA GLY A 68 -0.30 4.86 -17.54
C GLY A 68 0.79 5.11 -16.50
N ASP A 69 0.79 6.25 -15.79
CA ASP A 69 1.72 6.53 -14.70
C ASP A 69 1.40 5.67 -13.47
N VAL A 70 2.31 4.74 -13.16
CA VAL A 70 2.17 3.78 -12.05
C VAL A 70 2.29 4.47 -10.69
N ALA A 71 3.14 5.49 -10.58
CA ALA A 71 3.32 6.23 -9.34
C ALA A 71 2.07 7.06 -9.03
N ALA A 72 1.48 7.71 -10.05
CA ALA A 72 0.21 8.41 -9.91
C ALA A 72 -0.94 7.45 -9.58
N ALA A 73 -1.04 6.32 -10.28
CA ALA A 73 -2.08 5.31 -10.02
C ALA A 73 -1.96 4.72 -8.60
N ALA A 74 -0.75 4.45 -8.11
CA ALA A 74 -0.51 3.97 -6.76
C ALA A 74 -1.02 4.96 -5.70
N ARG A 75 -0.78 6.26 -5.91
CA ARG A 75 -1.29 7.32 -5.02
C ARG A 75 -2.81 7.40 -5.03
N THR A 76 -3.43 7.34 -6.22
CA THR A 76 -4.90 7.34 -6.36
C THR A 76 -5.55 6.15 -5.67
N LEU A 77 -4.91 4.98 -5.72
CA LEU A 77 -5.41 3.74 -5.12
C LEU A 77 -5.09 3.61 -3.62
N CYS A 78 -4.29 4.53 -3.06
CA CYS A 78 -3.75 4.48 -1.71
C CYS A 78 -2.95 3.19 -1.42
N VAL A 79 -2.15 2.76 -2.39
CA VAL A 79 -1.31 1.55 -2.29
C VAL A 79 0.15 1.86 -2.61
N SER A 80 1.01 0.93 -2.23
CA SER A 80 2.44 1.06 -2.42
C SER A 80 2.82 0.98 -3.90
N HIS A 81 3.69 1.88 -4.35
CA HIS A 81 4.20 1.86 -5.73
C HIS A 81 4.95 0.56 -6.04
N ALA A 82 5.77 0.07 -5.10
CA ALA A 82 6.50 -1.18 -5.30
C ALA A 82 5.56 -2.39 -5.39
N GLY A 83 4.53 -2.44 -4.55
CA GLY A 83 3.49 -3.47 -4.57
C GLY A 83 2.69 -3.44 -5.86
N LEU A 84 2.35 -2.24 -6.34
CA LEU A 84 1.62 -2.08 -7.59
C LEU A 84 2.46 -2.53 -8.79
N ARG A 85 3.70 -2.06 -8.89
CA ARG A 85 4.65 -2.47 -9.93
C ARG A 85 4.90 -3.98 -9.92
N ALA A 86 5.02 -4.60 -8.75
CA ALA A 86 5.17 -6.05 -8.63
C ALA A 86 3.93 -6.79 -9.16
N ARG A 87 2.73 -6.31 -8.82
CA ARG A 87 1.46 -6.87 -9.33
C ARG A 87 1.36 -6.77 -10.85
N LEU A 88 1.69 -5.62 -11.43
CA LEU A 88 1.62 -5.40 -12.87
C LEU A 88 2.57 -6.33 -13.65
N ARG A 89 3.78 -6.54 -13.12
CA ARG A 89 4.74 -7.52 -13.66
C ARG A 89 4.18 -8.94 -13.65
N VAL A 90 3.53 -9.35 -12.57
CA VAL A 90 2.91 -10.69 -12.46
C VAL A 90 1.69 -10.82 -13.37
N ALA A 91 0.90 -9.75 -13.49
CA ALA A 91 -0.30 -9.72 -14.34
C ALA A 91 0.01 -9.62 -15.84
N GLY A 92 1.28 -9.36 -16.23
CA GLY A 92 1.69 -9.18 -17.62
C GLY A 92 1.14 -7.90 -18.26
N GLU A 93 0.65 -6.94 -17.47
CA GLU A 93 0.15 -5.67 -17.99
C GLU A 93 1.35 -4.80 -18.39
N ARG A 94 1.45 -4.45 -19.68
CA ARG A 94 2.47 -3.53 -20.19
C ARG A 94 2.13 -2.13 -19.70
N VAL A 95 2.69 -1.76 -18.56
CA VAL A 95 2.71 -0.36 -18.13
C VAL A 95 3.73 0.41 -18.95
N ALA A 96 3.42 1.67 -19.25
CA ALA A 96 4.38 2.59 -19.85
C ALA A 96 5.61 2.61 -18.94
N GLU A 97 6.72 2.05 -19.42
CA GLU A 97 7.95 2.01 -18.63
C GLU A 97 8.34 3.44 -18.28
N ASP A 98 8.69 3.66 -17.00
CA ASP A 98 9.28 4.88 -16.47
C ASP A 98 10.33 5.42 -17.47
N ALA A 99 9.97 6.50 -18.19
CA ALA A 99 10.86 7.27 -19.04
C ALA A 99 11.52 8.39 -18.23
#